data_AF-A0A0R1UIC6-F1
#
_entry.id   AF-A0A0R1UIC6-F1
#
_cell.length_a   1.000
_cell.length_b   1.000
_cell.length_c   1.000
_cell.angle_alpha   90.00
_cell.angle_beta   90.00
_cell.angle_gamma   90.00
#
_symmetry.space_group_name_H-M   'P 1'
#
loop_
_entity.id
_entity.type
_entity.pdbx_description
1 polymer ?
#
loop_
_entity_poly.entity_id
_entity_poly.type
_entity_poly.pdbx_seq_one_letter_code
_entity_poly.pdbx_strand_id
1 'polypeptide(L)' 'MKYQVNDRVVFKFQDERLNGRIVVADFGGSLEMLGQCHSYDLVCQRDGKGWLIKHVPEQSIVGFQEN' A
#
# COMPACT_ATOMS: atom_id res chain seq x y z
N MET A 1 1.56 -9.26 -8.27
CA MET A 1 1.67 -8.74 -6.90
C MET A 1 3.14 -8.61 -6.56
N LYS A 2 3.65 -7.38 -6.43
CA LYS A 2 5.07 -7.08 -6.20
C LYS A 2 5.49 -7.06 -4.75
N TYR A 3 4.55 -6.76 -3.84
CA TYR A 3 4.83 -6.58 -2.42
C TYR A 3 4.03 -7.59 -1.59
N GLN A 4 4.51 -7.88 -0.39
CA GLN A 4 3.94 -8.85 0.54
C GLN A 4 3.52 -8.20 1.85
N VAL A 5 2.72 -8.90 2.63
CA VAL A 5 2.38 -8.48 4.00
C VAL A 5 3.68 -8.33 4.81
N ASN A 6 3.75 -7.26 5.60
CA ASN A 6 4.89 -6.79 6.39
C ASN A 6 5.98 -6.03 5.62
N ASP A 7 5.91 -5.95 4.29
CA ASP A 7 6.83 -5.08 3.54
C ASP A 7 6.69 -3.63 3.97
N ARG A 8 7.84 -2.96 4.12
CA ARG A 8 7.91 -1.52 4.35
C ARG A 8 8.06 -0.83 3.00
N VAL A 9 7.16 0.10 2.71
CA VAL A 9 7.10 0.76 1.40
C VAL A 9 6.88 2.26 1.55
N VAL A 10 7.27 2.99 0.52
CA VAL A 10 6.92 4.39 0.33
C VAL A 10 5.82 4.47 -0.72
N PHE A 11 4.72 5.11 -0.38
CA PHE A 11 3.59 5.27 -1.30
C PHE A 11 3.14 6.72 -1.39
N LYS A 12 2.56 7.08 -2.53
CA LYS A 12 1.91 8.38 -2.73
C LYS A 12 0.48 8.30 -2.19
N PHE A 13 0.13 9.25 -1.33
CA PHE A 13 -1.22 9.46 -0.83
C PHE A 13 -1.54 10.94 -0.95
N GLN A 14 -2.50 11.27 -1.82
CA GLN A 14 -2.73 12.67 -2.24
C GLN A 14 -1.42 13.26 -2.79
N ASP A 15 -0.98 14.42 -2.30
CA ASP A 15 0.26 15.09 -2.71
C ASP A 15 1.47 14.72 -1.84
N GLU A 16 1.31 13.77 -0.91
CA GLU A 16 2.34 13.39 0.06
C GLU A 16 2.94 12.02 -0.23
N ARG A 17 4.20 11.83 0.18
CA ARG A 17 4.85 10.52 0.24
C ARG A 17 4.88 10.06 1.69
N LEU A 18 4.29 8.90 1.96
CA LEU A 18 4.21 8.32 3.28
C LEU A 18 4.97 7.00 3.34
N ASN A 19 5.59 6.73 4.49
CA ASN A 19 6.16 5.42 4.80
C ASN A 19 5.05 4.57 5.44
N GLY A 20 4.85 3.36 4.94
CA GLY A 20 3.85 2.44 5.46
C GLY A 20 4.34 1.01 5.49
N ARG A 21 3.65 0.18 6.26
CA ARG A 21 3.80 -1.27 6.26
C ARG A 21 2.55 -1.92 5.70
N ILE A 22 2.71 -2.82 4.73
CA ILE A 22 1.59 -3.56 4.16
C ILE A 22 1.04 -4.52 5.22
N VAL A 23 -0.27 -4.46 5.45
CA VAL A 23 -0.99 -5.34 6.39
C VAL A 23 -1.97 -6.26 5.70
N VAL A 24 -2.37 -5.93 4.47
CA VAL A 24 -3.14 -6.82 3.58
C VAL A 24 -2.51 -6.73 2.20
N ALA A 25 -2.08 -7.87 1.68
CA ALA A 25 -1.61 -8.00 0.30
C ALA A 25 -2.71 -8.69 -0.51
N ASP A 26 -3.24 -7.93 -1.48
CA ASP A 26 -4.27 -8.31 -2.45
C ASP A 26 -5.67 -8.60 -1.89
N PHE A 27 -6.66 -7.88 -2.44
CA PHE A 27 -8.05 -8.29 -2.36
C PHE A 27 -8.35 -9.11 -3.62
N GLY A 28 -8.44 -10.43 -3.46
CA GLY A 28 -8.90 -11.36 -4.50
C GLY A 28 -10.40 -11.21 -4.88
N GLY A 29 -10.93 -9.99 -4.76
CA GLY A 29 -12.35 -9.68 -4.85
C GLY A 29 -12.58 -8.32 -5.49
N SER A 30 -13.09 -8.35 -6.72
CA SER A 30 -13.63 -7.27 -7.56
C SER A 30 -12.70 -6.52 -8.53
N LEU A 31 -11.38 -6.38 -8.29
CA LEU A 31 -10.45 -5.74 -9.25
C LEU A 31 -9.70 -6.71 -10.16
N GLU A 32 -9.54 -7.97 -9.76
CA GLU A 32 -9.00 -9.03 -10.63
C GLU A 32 -9.91 -9.29 -11.85
N MET A 33 -11.20 -9.00 -11.74
CA MET A 33 -12.17 -9.12 -12.85
C MET A 33 -12.03 -8.04 -13.93
N LEU A 34 -11.25 -6.97 -13.68
CA LEU A 34 -10.91 -5.91 -14.64
C LEU A 34 -9.43 -5.97 -15.09
N GLY A 35 -8.69 -6.98 -14.62
CA GLY A 35 -7.45 -7.45 -15.23
C GLY A 35 -6.15 -6.73 -14.91
N GLN A 36 -6.10 -5.62 -14.14
CA GLN A 36 -4.85 -4.81 -14.11
C GLN A 36 -4.45 -4.08 -12.81
N CYS A 37 -5.01 -4.30 -11.63
CA CYS A 37 -4.47 -3.62 -10.44
C CYS A 37 -4.55 -4.42 -9.14
N HIS A 38 -3.39 -4.87 -8.65
CA HIS A 38 -3.23 -5.28 -7.25
C HIS A 38 -3.38 -4.04 -6.34
N SER A 39 -3.93 -4.26 -5.16
CA SER A 39 -4.04 -3.21 -4.15
C SER A 39 -3.64 -3.72 -2.77
N TYR A 40 -3.29 -2.78 -1.89
CA TYR A 40 -2.74 -3.07 -0.57
C TYR A 40 -3.42 -2.20 0.48
N ASP A 41 -3.64 -2.77 1.67
CA ASP A 41 -3.91 -1.96 2.86
C ASP A 41 -2.58 -1.74 3.61
N LEU A 42 -2.31 -0.50 4.00
CA LEU A 42 -1.07 -0.10 4.68
C LEU A 42 -1.37 0.60 5.99
N VAL A 43 -0.57 0.29 7.01
CA VAL A 43 -0.50 1.12 8.22
C VAL A 43 0.65 2.10 8.10
N CYS A 44 0.41 3.38 8.39
CA CYS A 44 1.43 4.43 8.37
C CYS A 44 1.30 5.36 9.58
N GLN A 45 2.34 6.16 9.81
CA GLN A 45 2.30 7.27 10.76
C GLN A 45 2.21 8.59 9.99
N ARG A 46 1.23 9.42 10.32
CA ARG A 46 1.06 10.78 9.77
C ARG A 46 0.59 11.70 10.90
N ASP A 47 1.26 12.84 11.07
CA ASP A 47 1.00 13.83 12.12
C ASP A 47 0.99 13.24 13.54
N GLY A 48 1.93 12.33 13.82
CA GLY A 48 2.04 11.64 15.11
C GLY A 48 0.92 10.65 15.42
N LYS A 49 0.05 10.34 14.45
CA LYS A 49 -1.05 9.39 14.58
C LYS A 49 -0.88 8.21 13.64
N GLY A 50 -1.34 7.03 14.07
CA GLY A 50 -1.41 5.84 13.24
C GLY A 50 -2.63 5.88 12.33
N TRP A 51 -2.45 5.55 11.05
CA TRP A 51 -3.51 5.50 10.05
C TRP A 51 -3.50 4.16 9.34
N LEU A 52 -4.70 3.68 8.97
CA LEU A 52 -4.90 2.57 8.04
C LEU A 52 -5.38 3.15 6.71
N ILE A 53 -4.54 3.07 5.70
CA ILE A 53 -4.88 3.48 4.33
C ILE A 53 -5.27 2.23 3.56
N LYS A 54 -6.48 2.22 3.01
CA LYS A 54 -7.06 1.05 2.33
C LYS A 54 -6.98 1.17 0.82
N HIS A 55 -6.93 0.03 0.13
CA HIS A 55 -7.01 -0.06 -1.32
C HIS A 55 -5.98 0.81 -2.07
N VAL A 56 -4.75 0.89 -1.56
CA VAL A 56 -3.66 1.62 -2.23
C VAL A 56 -3.25 0.84 -3.49
N PRO A 57 -3.37 1.42 -4.69
CA PRO A 57 -2.97 0.73 -5.92
C PRO A 57 -1.48 0.43 -5.94
N GLU A 58 -1.07 -0.72 -6.50
CA GLU A 58 0.35 -1.10 -6.61
C GLU A 58 1.20 0.00 -7.28
N GLN A 59 0.64 0.67 -8.29
CA GLN A 59 1.28 1.78 -9.02
C GLN A 59 1.52 3.03 -8.16
N SER A 60 0.81 3.19 -7.05
CA SER A 60 1.03 4.30 -6.10
C SER A 60 2.19 4.04 -5.15
N ILE A 61 2.71 2.81 -5.10
CA ILE A 61 3.92 2.47 -4.35
C ILE A 61 5.13 2.84 -5.19
N VAL A 62 5.97 3.73 -4.65
CA VAL A 62 7.09 4.37 -5.37
C VAL A 62 8.46 4.00 -4.80
N GLY A 63 8.50 3.23 -3.73
CA GLY A 63 9.74 2.75 -3.13
C GLY A 63 9.51 1.59 -2.18
N PHE A 64 10.54 0.78 -2.03
CA PHE A 64 10.62 -0.33 -1.09
C PHE A 64 11.73 -0.01 -0.09
N GLN A 65 11.50 -0.30 1.18
CA GLN A 65 12.51 -0.20 2.23
C GLN A 65 12.89 -1.61 2.67
N GLU A 66 14.09 -2.04 2.27
CA GLU A 66 14.73 -3.20 2.88
C GLU A 66 14.98 -2.90 4.36
N ASN A 67 14.68 -3.88 5.22
CA ASN A 67 14.92 -3.79 6.66
C ASN A 67 16.41 -3.77 6.98
#